data_AF-A0AB33KM64-F1
#
_entry.id   AF-A0AB33KM64-F1
#
_cell.length_a   1.000
_cell.length_b   1.000
_cell.length_c   1.000
_cell.angle_alpha   90.00
_cell.angle_beta   90.00
_cell.angle_gamma   90.00
#
_symmetry.space_group_name_H-M   'P 1'
#
loop_
_entity.id
_entity.type
_entity.pdbx_description
1 polymer ?
#
loop_
_entity_poly.entity_id
_entity_poly.type
_entity_poly.pdbx_seq_one_letter_code
_entity_poly.pdbx_strand_id
1 'polypeptide(L)'
;MILPGMLLLGLGMGTAFMPAMSLATHGIEPRDAGVASAMVNTSQQVGGAIGTALLNTIAASATTAYVADHAARATDPQLLELQAMVSGFAAAIWWAVGILAAAAAIAMTLINTGRPGTGASGGADSASGAGAEEEFKIPVVAH
;
A
#
# COMPACT_ATOMS: atom_id res chain seq x y z
N MET A 1 21.37 8.26 4.36
CA MET A 1 21.59 7.22 3.33
C MET A 1 20.28 6.51 3.05
N ILE A 2 19.50 6.98 2.07
CA ILE A 2 18.15 6.45 1.76
C ILE A 2 18.15 5.38 0.66
N LEU A 3 19.27 5.21 -0.06
CA LEU A 3 19.39 4.32 -1.21
C LEU A 3 19.08 2.84 -0.88
N PRO A 4 19.61 2.26 0.23
CA PRO A 4 19.27 0.88 0.59
C PRO A 4 17.78 0.70 0.94
N GLY A 5 17.17 1.71 1.56
CA GLY A 5 15.75 1.69 1.92
C GLY A 5 14.84 1.69 0.68
N MET A 6 15.17 2.48 -0.34
CA MET A 6 14.41 2.49 -1.60
C MET A 6 14.52 1.15 -2.35
N LEU A 7 15.69 0.52 -2.36
CA LEU A 7 15.86 -0.80 -2.97
C LEU A 7 15.03 -1.87 -2.25
N LEU A 8 15.05 -1.88 -0.91
CA LEU A 8 14.24 -2.81 -0.11
C LEU A 8 12.74 -2.57 -0.31
N LEU A 9 12.32 -1.31 -0.38
CA LEU A 9 10.92 -0.96 -0.64
C LEU A 9 10.47 -1.46 -2.02
N GLY A 10 11.25 -1.20 -3.06
CA GLY A 10 10.94 -1.65 -4.42
C GLY A 10 10.89 -3.18 -4.53
N LEU A 11 11.86 -3.87 -3.93
CA LEU A 11 11.88 -5.33 -3.88
C LEU A 11 10.65 -5.89 -3.13
N GLY A 12 10.31 -5.31 -1.97
CA GLY A 12 9.15 -5.72 -1.19
C GLY A 12 7.83 -5.50 -1.93
N MET A 13 7.65 -4.34 -2.55
CA MET A 13 6.46 -4.06 -3.34
C MET A 13 6.32 -5.01 -4.53
N GLY A 14 7.37 -5.23 -5.31
CA GLY A 14 7.31 -6.13 -6.48
C GLY A 14 6.99 -7.58 -6.09
N THR A 15 7.64 -8.08 -5.05
CA THR A 15 7.49 -9.48 -4.60
C THR A 15 6.16 -9.76 -3.89
N ALA A 16 5.54 -8.75 -3.26
CA ALA A 16 4.25 -8.92 -2.59
C ALA A 16 3.05 -8.66 -3.51
N PHE A 17 3.08 -7.59 -4.31
CA PHE A 17 1.91 -7.18 -5.10
C PHE A 17 1.57 -8.16 -6.23
N MET A 18 2.58 -8.65 -6.95
CA MET A 18 2.34 -9.49 -8.13
C MET A 18 1.68 -10.84 -7.75
N PRO A 19 2.21 -11.60 -6.77
CA PRO A 19 1.53 -12.82 -6.31
C PRO A 19 0.17 -12.56 -5.69
N ALA A 20 0.00 -11.47 -4.94
CA ALA A 20 -1.28 -11.11 -4.33
C ALA A 20 -2.37 -10.88 -5.38
N MET A 21 -2.07 -10.15 -6.46
CA MET A 21 -3.01 -9.91 -7.54
C MET A 21 -3.34 -11.21 -8.30
N SER A 22 -2.33 -12.06 -8.53
CA SER A 22 -2.51 -13.36 -9.18
C SER A 22 -3.38 -14.30 -8.34
N LEU A 23 -3.20 -14.32 -7.02
CA LEU A 23 -4.03 -15.10 -6.10
C LEU A 23 -5.46 -14.57 -6.04
N ALA A 24 -5.65 -13.26 -6.04
CA ALA A 24 -6.98 -12.64 -5.95
C ALA A 24 -7.87 -12.93 -7.19
N THR A 25 -7.27 -13.20 -8.34
CA THR A 25 -7.98 -13.52 -9.58
C THR A 25 -7.92 -15.00 -9.95
N HIS A 26 -7.26 -15.83 -9.14
CA HIS A 26 -7.12 -17.25 -9.41
C HIS A 26 -8.47 -17.98 -9.35
N GLY A 27 -8.78 -18.77 -10.37
CA GLY A 27 -10.01 -19.56 -10.43
C GLY A 27 -11.28 -18.77 -10.77
N ILE A 28 -11.14 -17.48 -11.13
CA ILE A 28 -12.28 -16.64 -11.52
C ILE A 28 -12.65 -16.90 -12.99
N GLU A 29 -13.93 -17.15 -13.23
CA GLU A 29 -14.43 -17.40 -14.57
C GLU A 29 -14.49 -16.09 -15.38
N PRO A 30 -14.27 -16.11 -16.72
CA PRO A 30 -14.17 -14.87 -17.50
C PRO A 30 -15.37 -13.92 -17.39
N ARG A 31 -16.57 -14.48 -17.14
CA ARG A 31 -17.81 -13.71 -16.91
C ARG A 31 -17.82 -12.90 -15.61
N ASP A 32 -17.06 -13.33 -14.61
CA ASP A 32 -17.02 -12.71 -13.27
C ASP A 32 -15.79 -11.82 -13.06
N ALA A 33 -14.87 -11.77 -14.04
CA ALA A 33 -13.63 -11.00 -13.96
C ALA A 33 -13.85 -9.51 -13.68
N GLY A 34 -14.92 -8.92 -14.23
CA GLY A 34 -15.28 -7.51 -13.97
C GLY A 34 -15.66 -7.27 -12.51
N VAL A 35 -16.47 -8.16 -11.92
CA VAL A 35 -16.88 -8.08 -10.51
C VAL A 35 -15.69 -8.29 -9.59
N ALA A 36 -14.85 -9.28 -9.89
CA ALA A 36 -13.63 -9.54 -9.14
C ALA A 36 -12.66 -8.35 -9.13
N SER A 37 -12.41 -7.75 -10.30
CA SER A 37 -11.57 -6.56 -10.42
C SER A 37 -12.14 -5.37 -9.63
N ALA A 38 -13.45 -5.14 -9.72
CA ALA A 38 -14.13 -4.10 -8.95
C ALA A 38 -14.00 -4.31 -7.43
N MET A 39 -14.13 -5.55 -6.95
CA MET A 39 -13.94 -5.88 -5.53
C MET A 39 -12.49 -5.67 -5.09
N VAL A 40 -11.51 -6.07 -5.89
CA VAL A 40 -10.08 -5.86 -5.57
C VAL A 40 -9.77 -4.36 -5.51
N ASN A 41 -10.21 -3.59 -6.50
CA ASN A 41 -9.99 -2.16 -6.54
C ASN A 41 -10.65 -1.46 -5.35
N THR A 42 -11.90 -1.79 -5.04
CA THR A 42 -12.60 -1.25 -3.86
C THR A 42 -11.86 -1.61 -2.57
N SER A 43 -11.38 -2.85 -2.43
CA SER A 43 -10.61 -3.29 -1.27
C SER A 43 -9.29 -2.52 -1.14
N GLN A 44 -8.62 -2.24 -2.26
CA GLN A 44 -7.39 -1.42 -2.28
C GLN A 44 -7.67 0.03 -1.88
N GLN A 45 -8.73 0.65 -2.43
CA GLN A 45 -9.10 2.03 -2.08
C GLN A 45 -9.48 2.15 -0.61
N VAL A 46 -10.33 1.25 -0.11
CA VAL A 46 -10.76 1.20 1.29
C VAL A 46 -9.56 0.94 2.20
N GLY A 47 -8.74 -0.07 1.88
CA GLY A 47 -7.53 -0.41 2.64
C GLY A 47 -6.50 0.72 2.66
N GLY A 48 -6.28 1.39 1.52
CA GLY A 48 -5.38 2.53 1.42
C GLY A 48 -5.84 3.71 2.28
N ALA A 49 -7.13 4.04 2.23
CA ALA A 49 -7.69 5.11 3.04
C ALA A 49 -7.59 4.81 4.55
N ILE A 50 -8.02 3.62 4.97
CA ILE A 50 -7.98 3.18 6.37
C ILE A 50 -6.54 3.12 6.88
N GLY A 51 -5.64 2.50 6.13
CA GLY A 51 -4.22 2.38 6.49
C GLY A 51 -3.56 3.75 6.65
N THR A 52 -3.83 4.67 5.72
CA THR A 52 -3.29 6.03 5.78
C THR A 52 -3.82 6.80 6.98
N ALA A 53 -5.12 6.73 7.24
CA ALA A 53 -5.75 7.40 8.39
C ALA A 53 -5.22 6.87 9.72
N LEU A 54 -5.05 5.55 9.85
CA LEU A 54 -4.49 4.90 11.02
C LEU A 54 -3.04 5.34 11.27
N LEU A 55 -2.19 5.27 10.26
CA LEU A 55 -0.78 5.64 10.39
C LEU A 55 -0.60 7.14 10.68
N ASN A 56 -1.43 8.00 10.08
CA ASN A 56 -1.44 9.42 10.40
C ASN A 56 -1.83 9.66 11.87
N THR A 57 -2.84 8.93 12.37
CA THR A 57 -3.26 9.02 13.77
C THR A 57 -2.15 8.59 14.71
N ILE A 58 -1.42 7.51 14.40
CA ILE A 58 -0.26 7.06 15.18
C ILE A 58 0.85 8.12 15.14
N ALA A 59 1.20 8.63 13.97
CA ALA A 59 2.25 9.63 13.81
C ALA A 59 1.93 10.91 14.61
N ALA A 60 0.70 11.41 14.49
CA ALA A 60 0.23 12.58 15.22
C ALA A 60 0.23 12.32 16.74
N SER A 61 -0.31 11.18 17.18
CA SER A 61 -0.36 10.83 18.61
C SER A 61 1.03 10.72 19.22
N ALA A 62 1.97 10.07 18.53
CA ALA A 62 3.36 9.94 18.96
C ALA A 62 4.09 11.29 18.98
N THR A 63 3.83 12.15 17.98
CA THR A 63 4.35 13.53 17.95
C THR A 63 3.86 14.32 19.16
N THR A 64 2.55 14.29 19.45
CA THR A 64 1.96 14.98 20.61
C THR A 64 2.51 14.44 21.93
N ALA A 65 2.66 13.13 22.06
CA ALA A 65 3.23 12.51 23.25
C ALA A 65 4.70 12.93 23.46
N TYR A 66 5.49 13.01 22.39
CA TYR A 66 6.87 13.46 22.45
C TYR A 66 6.98 14.91 22.95
N VAL A 67 6.17 15.82 22.39
CA VAL A 67 6.11 17.21 22.85
C VAL A 67 5.75 17.29 24.32
N ALA A 68 4.73 16.55 24.76
CA ALA A 68 4.30 16.57 26.16
C ALA A 68 5.40 16.14 27.14
N ASP A 69 6.20 15.12 26.78
CA ASP A 69 7.27 14.60 27.65
C ASP A 69 8.53 15.49 27.66
N HIS A 70 8.76 16.26 26.60
CA HIS A 70 10.00 17.03 26.41
C HIS A 70 9.82 18.55 26.54
N ALA A 71 8.59 19.07 26.55
CA ALA A 71 8.30 20.50 26.61
C ALA A 71 8.95 21.21 27.82
N ALA A 72 8.95 20.56 29.00
CA ALA A 72 9.49 21.17 30.22
C ALA A 72 11.03 21.35 30.21
N ARG A 73 11.73 20.65 29.32
CA ARG A 73 13.20 20.69 29.20
C ARG A 73 13.67 21.34 27.89
N ALA A 74 12.74 21.81 27.07
CA ALA A 74 13.04 22.35 25.76
C ALA A 74 13.60 23.77 25.86
N THR A 75 14.84 23.94 25.39
CA THR A 75 15.49 25.26 25.30
C THR A 75 15.08 26.01 24.03
N ASP A 76 14.70 25.27 22.98
CA ASP A 76 14.30 25.81 21.67
C ASP A 76 12.99 25.13 21.21
N PRO A 77 11.88 25.87 21.06
CA PRO A 77 10.60 25.31 20.65
C PRO A 77 10.61 24.77 19.21
N GLN A 78 11.41 25.35 18.31
CA GLN A 78 11.46 24.93 16.92
C GLN A 78 12.19 23.59 16.77
N LEU A 79 13.29 23.40 17.50
CA LEU A 79 14.00 22.12 17.52
C LEU A 79 13.14 21.02 18.17
N LEU A 80 12.37 21.34 19.20
CA LEU A 80 11.43 20.40 19.83
C LEU A 80 10.39 19.90 18.82
N GLU A 81 9.78 20.80 18.04
CA GLU A 81 8.77 20.45 17.04
C GLU A 81 9.33 19.53 15.95
N LEU A 82 10.51 19.87 15.40
CA LEU A 82 11.20 19.05 14.40
C LEU A 82 11.52 17.65 14.93
N GLN A 83 12.04 17.54 16.16
CA GLN A 83 12.33 16.26 16.80
C GLN A 83 11.07 15.44 17.06
N ALA A 84 10.00 16.09 17.51
CA ALA A 84 8.71 15.45 17.74
C ALA A 84 8.15 14.83 16.45
N MET A 85 8.16 15.57 15.34
CA MET A 85 7.70 15.08 14.04
C MET A 85 8.51 13.87 13.57
N VAL A 86 9.84 13.92 13.68
CA VAL A 86 10.71 12.80 13.31
C VAL A 86 10.42 11.58 14.19
N SER A 87 10.24 11.76 15.50
CA SER A 87 9.89 10.68 16.42
C SER A 87 8.52 10.07 16.09
N GLY A 88 7.54 10.89 15.72
CA GLY A 88 6.20 10.46 15.35
C GLY A 88 6.19 9.64 14.07
N PHE A 89 6.88 10.10 13.03
CA PHE A 89 7.03 9.34 11.79
C PHE A 89 7.82 8.04 12.01
N ALA A 90 8.89 8.06 12.81
CA ALA A 90 9.63 6.85 13.14
C ALA A 90 8.75 5.81 13.86
N ALA A 91 7.91 6.24 14.82
CA ALA A 91 6.96 5.38 15.49
C ALA A 91 5.93 4.80 14.51
N ALA A 92 5.39 5.61 13.60
CA ALA A 92 4.45 5.16 12.58
C ALA A 92 5.07 4.13 11.62
N ILE A 93 6.34 4.30 11.24
CA ILE A 93 7.08 3.32 10.42
C ILE A 93 7.18 1.97 11.14
N TRP A 94 7.51 1.96 12.44
CA TRP A 94 7.59 0.70 13.20
C TRP A 94 6.23 0.02 13.34
N TRP A 95 5.16 0.78 13.55
CA TRP A 95 3.80 0.25 13.50
C TRP A 95 3.44 -0.32 12.14
N ALA A 96 3.79 0.36 11.05
CA ALA A 96 3.59 -0.14 9.70
C ALA A 96 4.31 -1.47 9.48
N VAL A 97 5.57 -1.59 9.92
CA VAL A 97 6.34 -2.85 9.86
C VAL A 97 5.62 -3.96 10.64
N GLY A 98 5.12 -3.67 11.84
CA GLY A 98 4.36 -4.63 12.65
C GLY A 98 3.06 -5.10 11.97
N ILE A 99 2.30 -4.16 11.39
CA ILE A 99 1.07 -4.45 10.64
C ILE A 99 1.37 -5.31 9.41
N LEU A 100 2.41 -4.97 8.64
CA LEU A 100 2.83 -5.76 7.49
C LEU A 100 3.27 -7.17 7.89
N ALA A 101 4.03 -7.31 8.97
CA ALA A 101 4.44 -8.62 9.48
C ALA A 101 3.24 -9.47 9.93
N ALA A 102 2.27 -8.87 10.61
CA ALA A 102 1.04 -9.54 10.99
C ALA A 102 0.21 -9.96 9.77
N ALA A 103 0.05 -9.07 8.79
CA ALA A 103 -0.63 -9.38 7.52
C ALA A 103 0.07 -10.52 6.77
N ALA A 104 1.41 -10.53 6.74
CA ALA A 104 2.20 -11.62 6.16
C ALA A 104 1.98 -12.94 6.91
N ALA A 105 1.94 -12.93 8.24
CA ALA A 105 1.66 -14.13 9.03
C ALA A 105 0.24 -14.66 8.78
N ILE A 106 -0.76 -13.78 8.69
CA ILE A 106 -2.13 -14.14 8.33
C ILE A 106 -2.18 -14.74 6.92
N ALA A 107 -1.51 -14.10 5.96
CA ALA A 107 -1.42 -14.61 4.60
C ALA A 107 -0.76 -16.00 4.55
N MET A 108 0.37 -16.20 5.23
CA MET A 108 1.06 -17.50 5.27
C MET A 108 0.23 -18.61 5.94
N THR A 109 -0.60 -18.28 6.93
CA THR A 109 -1.40 -19.27 7.66
C THR A 109 -2.73 -19.58 6.98
N LEU A 110 -3.37 -18.60 6.34
CA LEU A 110 -4.67 -18.75 5.70
C LEU A 110 -4.59 -19.10 4.21
N ILE A 111 -3.56 -18.62 3.51
CA ILE A 111 -3.37 -18.90 2.08
C ILE A 111 -2.58 -20.20 1.92
N ASN A 112 -3.28 -21.32 2.14
CA ASN A 112 -2.78 -22.65 1.76
C ASN A 112 -3.41 -23.07 0.43
N THR A 113 -3.06 -22.36 -0.64
CA THR A 113 -3.46 -22.74 -2.00
C THR A 113 -2.59 -23.93 -2.42
N GLY A 114 -3.23 -25.05 -2.79
CA GLY A 114 -2.52 -26.23 -3.30
C GLY A 114 -1.57 -25.84 -4.44
N ARG A 115 -0.39 -26.49 -4.49
CA ARG A 115 0.68 -26.22 -5.46
C ARG A 115 0.09 -25.86 -6.83
N PRO A 116 0.38 -24.66 -7.39
CA PRO A 116 0.00 -24.35 -8.74
C PRO A 116 0.58 -25.43 -9.65
N GLY A 117 -0.30 -26.25 -10.25
CA GLY A 117 0.11 -27.18 -11.30
C GLY A 117 0.81 -26.36 -12.38
N THR A 118 1.98 -26.83 -12.82
CA THR A 118 2.76 -26.25 -13.90
C THR A 118 1.87 -26.02 -15.14
N GLY A 119 1.37 -24.79 -15.32
CA GLY A 119 0.42 -24.46 -16.37
C GLY A 119 0.26 -22.94 -16.53
N ALA A 120 0.91 -22.41 -17.57
CA ALA A 120 0.70 -21.10 -18.19
C ALA A 120 1.03 -19.84 -17.37
N SER A 121 2.30 -19.46 -17.41
CA SER A 121 2.73 -18.05 -17.42
C SER A 121 2.17 -17.36 -18.68
N GLY A 122 1.18 -16.48 -18.51
CA GLY A 122 0.62 -15.69 -19.61
C GLY A 122 -0.28 -14.57 -19.10
N GLY A 123 0.33 -13.48 -18.63
CA GLY A 123 -0.41 -12.31 -18.14
C GLY A 123 0.52 -11.22 -17.63
N ALA A 124 1.50 -10.82 -18.44
CA ALA A 124 2.51 -9.82 -18.09
C ALA A 124 2.28 -8.44 -18.76
N ASP A 125 1.09 -8.14 -19.28
CA ASP A 125 0.86 -6.96 -20.15
C ASP A 125 -0.25 -6.00 -19.70
N SER A 126 -0.58 -5.88 -18.41
CA SER A 126 -1.67 -4.96 -18.00
C SER A 126 -1.38 -4.01 -16.84
N ALA A 127 -0.12 -3.69 -16.54
CA ALA A 127 0.18 -2.68 -15.50
C ALA A 127 1.43 -1.83 -15.74
N SER A 128 1.76 -1.51 -17.00
CA SER A 128 2.84 -0.56 -17.32
C SER A 128 2.57 0.15 -18.65
N GLY A 129 1.84 1.26 -18.62
CA GLY A 129 1.82 2.21 -19.74
C GLY A 129 0.55 3.07 -19.82
N ALA A 130 0.76 4.40 -19.80
CA ALA A 130 -0.15 5.47 -20.21
C ALA A 130 -1.36 5.73 -19.27
N GLY A 131 -1.55 6.91 -18.68
CA GLY A 131 -1.22 8.21 -19.25
C GLY A 131 -1.91 8.40 -20.60
N ALA A 132 -3.19 8.06 -20.71
CA ALA A 132 -3.97 8.29 -21.93
C ALA A 132 -4.90 9.48 -21.72
N GLU A 133 -4.39 10.67 -22.03
CA GLU A 133 -5.17 11.57 -22.87
C GLU A 133 -5.51 10.81 -24.16
N GLU A 134 -6.67 10.18 -24.21
CA GLU A 134 -7.32 9.78 -25.46
C GLU A 134 -8.77 10.26 -25.40
N GLU A 135 -8.91 11.54 -25.75
CA GLU A 135 -9.81 11.97 -26.81
C GLU A 135 -11.10 11.15 -26.92
N PHE A 136 -12.09 11.54 -26.12
CA PHE A 136 -13.49 11.24 -26.39
C PHE A 136 -13.87 11.95 -27.69
N LYS A 137 -13.52 11.35 -28.83
CA LYS A 137 -13.88 11.80 -30.17
C LYS A 137 -15.37 11.56 -30.35
N ILE A 138 -16.17 12.55 -29.95
CA ILE A 138 -17.60 12.59 -30.24
C ILE A 138 -17.73 12.61 -31.77
N PRO A 139 -18.33 11.60 -32.42
CA PRO A 139 -18.67 11.72 -33.82
C PRO A 139 -19.82 12.72 -33.95
N VAL A 140 -19.50 13.95 -34.38
CA VAL A 140 -20.49 14.89 -34.94
C VAL A 140 -20.93 14.31 -36.27
N VAL A 141 -21.98 13.49 -36.24
CA VAL A 141 -22.73 13.15 -37.44
C VAL A 141 -23.53 14.39 -37.80
N ALA A 142 -23.05 15.06 -38.85
CA ALA A 142 -23.82 16.03 -39.59
C ALA A 142 -25.15 15.39 -40.02
N HIS A 143 -26.25 15.95 -39.52
CA HIS A 143 -27.50 16.16 -40.24
C HIS A 143 -28.19 17.38 -39.66
#